data_AF-K9B602-F1
#
_entry.id   AF-K9B602-F1
#
_cell.length_a   1.000
_cell.length_b   1.000
_cell.length_c   1.000
_cell.angle_alpha   90.00
_cell.angle_beta   90.00
_cell.angle_gamma   90.00
#
_symmetry.space_group_name_H-M   'P 1'
#
loop_
_entity.id
_entity.type
_entity.pdbx_description
1 polymer ?
#
loop_
_entity_poly.entity_id
_entity_poly.type
_entity_poly.pdbx_seq_one_letter_code
_entity_poly.pdbx_strand_id
1 'polypeptide(L)'
;MQDKKQWTKNISFKNPLHQNYKYSKALEMVLNDVLVPEYIHSVIVFTARSEFKAVMPENVCRGKSWLNYIKGFNQEVISPMKQKRVRYRIEKEVLEPS
;
A
#
# COMPACT_ATOMS: atom_id res chain seq x y z
N MET A 1 37.53 -5.79 -26.66
CA MET A 1 36.13 -5.42 -26.41
C MET A 1 36.12 -4.66 -25.09
N GLN A 2 35.68 -3.40 -25.08
CA GLN A 2 35.87 -2.50 -23.94
C GLN A 2 34.60 -2.48 -23.09
N ASP A 3 34.67 -3.01 -21.86
CA ASP A 3 33.56 -3.03 -20.92
C ASP A 3 33.18 -1.60 -20.53
N LYS A 4 32.02 -1.14 -21.01
CA LYS A 4 31.45 0.14 -20.58
C LYS A 4 30.90 -0.01 -19.18
N LYS A 5 31.53 0.68 -18.21
CA LYS A 5 31.06 0.80 -16.83
C LYS A 5 29.69 1.50 -16.81
N GLN A 6 28.62 0.71 -16.70
CA GLN A 6 27.25 1.20 -16.57
C GLN A 6 27.07 1.79 -15.16
N TRP A 7 27.06 3.12 -15.03
CA TRP A 7 26.75 3.78 -13.76
C TRP A 7 25.28 3.58 -13.41
N THR A 8 24.99 2.69 -12.45
CA THR A 8 23.66 2.56 -11.86
C THR A 8 23.47 3.69 -10.86
N LYS A 9 22.58 4.65 -11.14
CA LYS A 9 22.19 5.67 -10.15
C LYS A 9 21.47 4.99 -9.00
N ASN A 10 22.10 4.94 -7.83
CA ASN A 10 21.46 4.52 -6.60
C ASN A 10 20.53 5.65 -6.11
N ILE A 11 19.23 5.47 -6.29
CA ILE A 11 18.22 6.40 -5.78
C ILE A 11 17.78 5.90 -4.40
N SER A 12 18.03 6.70 -3.37
CA SER A 12 17.49 6.46 -2.03
C SER A 12 16.06 7.00 -1.96
N PHE A 13 15.10 6.15 -1.66
CA PHE A 13 13.73 6.54 -1.29
C PHE A 13 13.52 6.34 0.20
N LYS A 14 12.65 7.14 0.82
CA LYS A 14 12.27 6.93 2.23
C LYS A 14 11.63 5.54 2.36
N ASN A 15 11.90 4.83 3.47
CA ASN A 15 11.39 3.48 3.71
C ASN A 15 9.88 3.39 3.40
N PRO A 16 9.47 2.64 2.35
CA PRO A 16 8.08 2.54 1.92
C PRO A 16 7.14 2.04 3.02
N LEU A 17 7.63 1.20 3.93
CA LEU A 17 6.86 0.69 5.07
C LEU A 17 6.42 1.82 6.00
N HIS A 18 7.35 2.72 6.35
CA HIS A 18 7.02 3.86 7.21
C HIS A 18 6.10 4.86 6.51
N GLN A 19 6.25 5.05 5.19
CA GLN A 19 5.35 5.91 4.43
C GLN A 19 3.93 5.32 4.37
N ASN A 20 3.81 4.04 3.99
CA ASN A 20 2.53 3.34 3.93
C ASN A 20 1.83 3.27 5.28
N TYR A 21 2.57 3.10 6.38
CA TYR A 21 1.98 3.15 7.72
C TYR A 21 1.26 4.48 7.98
N LYS A 22 1.86 5.61 7.60
CA LYS A 22 1.23 6.93 7.76
C LYS A 22 -0.03 7.07 6.90
N TYR A 23 0.00 6.60 5.65
CA TYR A 23 -1.18 6.60 4.79
C TYR A 23 -2.31 5.72 5.34
N SER A 24 -1.99 4.52 5.84
CA SER A 24 -2.95 3.66 6.52
C SER A 24 -3.55 4.33 7.75
N LYS A 25 -2.74 4.99 8.58
CA LYS A 25 -3.25 5.74 9.75
C LYS A 25 -4.13 6.92 9.38
N ALA A 26 -3.82 7.64 8.31
CA ALA A 26 -4.71 8.69 7.81
C ALA A 26 -6.07 8.10 7.37
N LEU A 27 -6.07 6.99 6.63
CA LEU A 27 -7.31 6.32 6.23
C LEU A 27 -8.10 5.76 7.42
N GLU A 28 -7.42 5.19 8.42
CA GLU A 28 -8.06 4.75 9.67
C GLU A 28 -8.78 5.92 10.36
N MET A 29 -8.16 7.10 10.40
CA MET A 29 -8.78 8.29 11.00
C MET A 29 -10.00 8.78 10.21
N VAL A 30 -9.88 8.89 8.89
CA VAL A 30 -10.95 9.38 8.00
C VAL A 30 -12.15 8.43 7.95
N LEU A 31 -11.91 7.13 8.13
CA LEU A 31 -12.92 6.07 7.99
C LEU A 31 -13.37 5.47 9.32
N ASN A 32 -12.95 6.04 10.47
CA ASN A 32 -13.18 5.46 11.80
C ASN A 32 -14.66 5.21 12.15
N ASP A 33 -15.59 5.95 11.55
CA ASP A 33 -17.04 5.82 11.75
C ASP A 33 -17.70 4.83 10.77
N VAL A 34 -16.93 4.31 9.79
CA VAL A 34 -17.42 3.45 8.72
C VAL A 34 -16.78 2.06 8.77
N LEU A 35 -15.47 1.99 9.00
CA LEU A 35 -14.66 0.78 8.96
C LEU A 35 -13.87 0.58 10.26
N VAL A 36 -13.65 -0.68 10.60
CA VAL A 36 -12.67 -1.07 11.61
C VAL A 36 -11.27 -1.16 10.96
N PRO A 37 -10.18 -0.82 11.68
CA PRO A 37 -8.82 -0.81 11.13
C PRO A 37 -8.38 -2.14 10.49
N GLU A 38 -8.90 -3.26 10.98
CA GLU A 38 -8.59 -4.62 10.51
C GLU A 38 -9.01 -4.86 9.06
N TYR A 39 -9.95 -4.05 8.52
CA TYR A 39 -10.40 -4.14 7.13
C TYR A 39 -9.57 -3.29 6.17
N ILE A 40 -8.56 -2.56 6.68
CA ILE A 40 -7.66 -1.73 5.88
C ILE A 40 -6.35 -2.49 5.66
N HIS A 41 -6.23 -3.17 4.52
CA HIS A 41 -5.03 -3.93 4.17
C HIS A 41 -4.10 -3.10 3.28
N SER A 42 -2.91 -2.74 3.81
CA SER A 42 -1.87 -2.05 3.04
C SER A 42 -0.98 -3.05 2.32
N VAL A 43 -0.74 -2.86 1.02
CA VAL A 43 0.18 -3.68 0.21
C VAL A 43 1.25 -2.79 -0.43
N ILE A 44 2.50 -3.25 -0.40
CA ILE A 44 3.64 -2.63 -1.08
C ILE A 44 4.10 -3.56 -2.18
N VAL A 45 4.22 -3.06 -3.42
CA VAL A 45 4.65 -3.88 -4.56
C VAL A 45 5.92 -3.31 -5.18
N PHE A 46 7.00 -4.08 -5.13
CA PHE A 46 8.25 -3.79 -5.82
C PHE A 46 8.22 -4.38 -7.24
N THR A 47 8.25 -3.53 -8.26
CA THR A 47 8.16 -3.91 -9.68
C THR A 47 9.54 -4.08 -10.35
N ALA A 48 10.59 -3.53 -9.76
CA ALA A 48 11.97 -3.62 -10.26
C ALA A 48 12.77 -4.73 -9.55
N ARG A 49 13.89 -5.15 -10.16
CA ARG A 49 14.90 -5.98 -9.50
C ARG A 49 15.42 -5.22 -8.29
N SER A 50 15.01 -5.66 -7.11
CA SER A 50 15.38 -5.08 -5.82
C SER A 50 15.84 -6.22 -4.92
N GLU A 51 16.92 -5.99 -4.19
CA GLU A 51 17.40 -6.90 -3.17
C GLU A 51 16.87 -6.44 -1.81
N PHE A 52 16.27 -7.36 -1.07
CA PHE A 52 15.83 -7.09 0.29
C PHE A 52 16.91 -7.60 1.22
N LYS A 53 17.42 -6.71 2.08
CA LYS A 53 18.43 -7.05 3.08
C LYS A 53 17.88 -7.84 4.26
N ALA A 54 16.54 -7.99 4.33
CA ALA A 54 15.82 -8.69 5.39
C ALA A 54 14.63 -9.45 4.80
N VAL A 55 14.13 -10.42 5.55
CA VAL A 55 12.86 -11.09 5.24
C VAL A 55 11.75 -10.04 5.28
N MET A 56 10.95 -9.99 4.22
CA MET A 56 9.85 -9.04 4.11
C MET A 56 8.56 -9.63 4.67
N PRO A 57 7.69 -8.82 5.29
CA PRO A 57 6.36 -9.26 5.69
C PRO A 57 5.50 -9.59 4.46
N GLU A 58 4.44 -10.37 4.65
CA GLU A 58 3.60 -10.88 3.56
C GLU A 58 2.98 -9.78 2.68
N ASN A 59 2.73 -8.61 3.28
CA ASN A 59 2.15 -7.46 2.59
C ASN A 59 3.17 -6.66 1.76
N VAL A 60 4.44 -7.08 1.74
CA VAL A 60 5.48 -6.54 0.86
C VAL A 60 5.79 -7.56 -0.23
N CYS A 61 5.24 -7.30 -1.41
CA CYS A 61 5.24 -8.20 -2.55
C CYS A 61 6.23 -7.77 -3.64
N ARG A 62 6.66 -8.72 -4.47
CA ARG A 62 7.44 -8.48 -5.69
C ARG A 62 6.70 -8.93 -6.94
N GLY A 63 6.78 -8.15 -8.02
CA GLY A 63 6.19 -8.52 -9.30
C GLY A 63 4.69 -8.81 -9.17
N LYS A 64 4.25 -10.02 -9.54
CA LYS A 64 2.83 -10.43 -9.51
C LYS A 64 2.38 -11.11 -8.20
N SER A 65 3.26 -11.29 -7.22
CA SER A 65 2.92 -12.00 -5.96
C SER A 65 1.82 -11.33 -5.13
N TRP A 66 1.60 -10.02 -5.31
CA TRP A 66 0.52 -9.29 -4.65
C TRP A 66 -0.88 -9.82 -4.99
N LEU A 67 -1.05 -10.46 -6.16
CA LEU A 67 -2.31 -11.08 -6.54
C LEU A 67 -2.70 -12.17 -5.54
N ASN A 68 -1.74 -12.96 -5.07
CA ASN A 68 -2.00 -14.02 -4.10
C ASN A 68 -2.31 -13.42 -2.73
N TYR A 69 -1.59 -12.37 -2.33
CA TYR A 69 -1.86 -11.63 -1.10
C TYR A 69 -3.30 -11.09 -1.08
N ILE A 70 -3.72 -10.36 -2.11
CA ILE A 70 -5.08 -9.79 -2.16
C ILE A 70 -6.16 -10.89 -2.21
N LYS A 71 -5.93 -11.97 -2.98
CA LYS A 71 -6.88 -13.10 -3.04
C LYS A 71 -6.98 -13.89 -1.74
N GLY A 72 -6.03 -13.74 -0.82
CA GLY A 72 -6.12 -14.31 0.52
C GLY A 72 -7.25 -13.71 1.36
N PHE A 73 -7.68 -12.48 1.06
CA PHE A 73 -8.82 -11.84 1.70
C PHE A 73 -10.10 -12.15 0.92
N ASN A 74 -10.81 -13.20 1.32
CA ASN A 74 -12.02 -13.69 0.63
C ASN A 74 -13.32 -13.44 1.40
N GLN A 75 -13.24 -12.86 2.60
CA GLN A 75 -14.40 -12.56 3.41
C GLN A 75 -15.02 -11.21 3.00
N GLU A 76 -16.30 -11.21 2.67
CA GLU A 76 -17.04 -9.99 2.43
C GLU A 76 -17.39 -9.30 3.77
N VAL A 77 -16.62 -8.27 4.11
CA VAL A 77 -16.74 -7.54 5.40
C VAL A 77 -17.25 -6.10 5.26
N ILE A 78 -17.33 -5.59 4.03
CA ILE A 78 -17.76 -4.21 3.73
C ILE A 78 -19.02 -4.25 2.85
N SER A 79 -20.18 -3.97 3.46
CA SER A 79 -21.46 -3.93 2.73
C SER A 79 -21.50 -2.82 1.67
N PRO A 80 -22.36 -2.92 0.64
CA PRO A 80 -22.47 -1.90 -0.40
C PRO A 80 -22.76 -0.48 0.13
N MET A 81 -23.53 -0.38 1.22
CA MET A 81 -23.78 0.91 1.87
C MET A 81 -22.52 1.48 2.53
N LYS A 82 -21.72 0.64 3.21
CA LYS A 82 -20.42 1.06 3.75
C LYS A 82 -19.45 1.45 2.64
N GLN A 83 -19.43 0.73 1.51
CA GLN A 83 -18.58 1.09 0.35
C GLN A 83 -18.91 2.49 -0.19
N LYS A 84 -20.21 2.84 -0.31
CA LYS A 84 -20.63 4.20 -0.71
C LYS A 84 -20.15 5.26 0.29
N ARG A 85 -20.25 4.99 1.60
CA ARG A 85 -19.77 5.92 2.65
C ARG A 85 -18.25 6.07 2.64
N VAL A 86 -17.50 5.00 2.43
CA VAL A 86 -16.03 5.04 2.27
C VAL A 86 -15.64 5.95 1.12
N ARG A 87 -16.24 5.77 -0.06
CA ARG A 87 -15.98 6.62 -1.23
C ARG A 87 -16.23 8.10 -0.90
N TYR A 88 -17.40 8.40 -0.36
CA TYR A 88 -17.78 9.77 0.00
C TYR A 88 -16.80 10.42 0.99
N ARG A 89 -16.38 9.69 2.04
CA ARG A 89 -15.41 10.18 3.04
C ARG A 89 -14.06 10.51 2.41
N ILE A 90 -13.54 9.61 1.57
CA ILE A 90 -12.23 9.81 0.90
C ILE A 90 -12.31 11.00 -0.07
N GLU A 91 -13.36 11.09 -0.89
CA GLU A 91 -13.53 12.20 -1.83
C GLU A 91 -13.62 13.55 -1.12
N LYS A 92 -14.36 13.61 -0.01
CA LYS A 92 -14.48 14.84 0.78
C LYS A 92 -13.15 15.29 1.37
N GLU A 93 -12.39 14.36 1.97
CA GLU A 93 -11.08 14.69 2.57
C GLU A 93 -10.07 15.16 1.51
N VAL A 94 -10.15 14.64 0.28
CA VAL A 94 -9.29 15.07 -0.84
C VAL A 94 -9.65 16.49 -1.32
N LEU A 95 -10.91 16.92 -1.16
CA LEU A 95 -11.39 18.21 -1.64
C LEU A 95 -11.17 19.36 -0.65
N GLU A 96 -10.97 19.08 0.64
CA GLU A 96 -10.66 20.11 1.63
C GLU A 96 -9.13 20.34 1.69
N PRO A 97 -8.64 21.57 1.45
CA PRO A 97 -7.21 21.86 1.56
C PRO A 97 -6.74 21.68 3.01
N SER A 98 -5.61 20.99 3.18
CA SER A 98 -4.89 20.87 4.47
C SER A 98 -4.24 22.18 4.91
#